data_AF-A0AAV5QXR5-F1
#
_entry.id   AF-A0AAV5QXR5-F1
#
_cell.length_a   1.000
_cell.length_b   1.000
_cell.length_c   1.000
_cell.angle_alpha   90.00
_cell.angle_beta   90.00
_cell.angle_gamma   90.00
#
_symmetry.space_group_name_H-M   'P 1'
#
loop_
_entity.id
_entity.type
_entity.pdbx_description
1 polymer ?
#
loop_
_entity_poly.entity_id
_entity_poly.type
_entity_poly.pdbx_seq_one_letter_code
_entity_poly.pdbx_strand_id
1 'polypeptide(L)'
;MLAFKTTGYNGYSCKYSPFYDNKLAVATAANFGLVGNGRLYILSITDDGRIIQDNYFDTQDGLFDISWSELHENQVLTCSGDGSISLFDITLSNFPIKRFKEHQREVFSVYWNLVDKSIFCSSSWDSTVKVWSPIRDNSLITLSSNKDTTIKTDKNILDQPPLSTKPIIPNNNNDCVYQASFSPHDPSIIMSVNSASLCQIWDTRATNPLAMQFISHAGMEVLSCDFNKYRSSVIATASVDKSIKIWDLRMIPDLQHNFLAQKNRVGPSPINKLIGHDFAVRKVQWSPHASDTLMSASYDMTCKIWKDQTDEGARYMSNMKLRYGDSLINNFDMHKEFVLGCDWSLWGRGYVASTGWDEMLYVWKAI
;
A
#
# COMPACT_ATOMS: atom_id res chain seq x y z
N MET A 1 -4.77 24.80 6.72
CA MET A 1 -4.55 23.86 5.61
C MET A 1 -3.52 24.49 4.70
N LEU A 2 -2.48 23.74 4.35
CA LEU A 2 -1.46 24.16 3.40
C LEU A 2 -1.68 23.40 2.09
N ALA A 3 -1.25 23.99 0.98
CA ALA A 3 -1.41 23.40 -0.33
C ALA A 3 -0.17 23.65 -1.19
N PHE A 4 0.17 22.68 -2.04
CA PHE A 4 1.23 22.77 -3.04
C PHE A 4 0.74 22.13 -4.33
N LYS A 5 1.07 22.74 -5.49
CA LYS A 5 0.66 22.24 -6.80
C LYS A 5 1.82 21.59 -7.54
N THR A 6 1.71 20.29 -7.80
CA THR A 6 2.67 19.50 -8.59
C THR A 6 2.38 19.67 -10.08
N THR A 7 2.52 20.89 -10.60
CA THR A 7 2.04 21.29 -11.94
C THR A 7 2.42 20.29 -13.05
N GLY A 8 1.41 19.74 -13.72
CA GLY A 8 1.57 18.75 -14.81
C GLY A 8 1.86 17.32 -14.35
N TYR A 9 1.88 17.05 -13.05
CA TYR A 9 2.12 15.74 -12.48
C TYR A 9 1.07 15.38 -11.42
N ASN A 10 0.49 14.20 -11.55
CA ASN A 10 -0.57 13.69 -10.70
C ASN A 10 0.03 12.91 -9.51
N GLY A 11 -0.45 13.17 -8.29
CA GLY A 11 0.10 12.57 -7.07
C GLY A 11 -0.32 11.12 -6.85
N TYR A 12 0.65 10.26 -6.54
CA TYR A 12 0.44 8.83 -6.26
C TYR A 12 0.72 8.47 -4.80
N SER A 13 1.76 9.06 -4.20
CA SER A 13 2.12 8.83 -2.81
C SER A 13 2.76 10.09 -2.22
N CYS A 14 2.52 10.34 -0.95
CA CYS A 14 3.21 11.37 -0.18
C CYS A 14 3.66 10.76 1.16
N LYS A 15 4.85 11.12 1.63
CA LYS A 15 5.41 10.62 2.90
C LYS A 15 6.19 11.69 3.65
N TYR A 16 5.90 11.85 4.94
CA TYR A 16 6.71 12.67 5.85
C TYR A 16 8.08 12.04 6.09
N SER A 17 9.10 12.88 6.25
CA SER A 17 10.42 12.42 6.65
C SER A 17 10.40 11.90 8.10
N PRO A 18 11.03 10.75 8.38
CA PRO A 18 11.22 10.24 9.74
C PRO A 18 12.37 10.93 10.49
N PHE A 19 13.06 11.90 9.86
CA PHE A 19 14.17 12.65 10.47
C PHE A 19 13.90 14.14 10.58
N TYR A 20 13.25 14.74 9.57
CA TYR A 20 12.92 16.16 9.54
C TYR A 20 11.43 16.37 9.75
N ASP A 21 11.06 17.22 10.71
CA ASP A 21 9.67 17.45 11.09
C ASP A 21 8.84 18.22 10.07
N ASN A 22 9.52 19.02 9.25
CA ASN A 22 8.92 19.89 8.25
C ASN A 22 9.08 19.37 6.82
N LYS A 23 9.73 18.22 6.59
CA LYS A 23 10.03 17.72 5.25
C LYS A 23 9.09 16.59 4.84
N LEU A 24 8.71 16.59 3.57
CA LEU A 24 7.95 15.51 2.95
C LEU A 24 8.39 15.27 1.50
N ALA A 25 8.11 14.08 1.00
CA ALA A 25 8.34 13.71 -0.39
C ALA A 25 7.02 13.32 -1.07
N VAL A 26 6.91 13.59 -2.37
CA VAL A 26 5.72 13.27 -3.18
C VAL A 26 6.13 12.59 -4.48
N ALA A 27 5.56 11.41 -4.74
CA ALA A 27 5.74 10.65 -5.96
C ALA A 27 4.60 10.99 -6.88
N THR A 28 4.96 11.37 -8.09
CA THR A 28 4.02 11.85 -9.07
C THR A 28 4.31 11.27 -10.43
N ALA A 29 3.30 11.29 -11.30
CA ALA A 29 3.42 10.83 -12.67
C ALA A 29 2.64 11.74 -13.60
N ALA A 30 3.17 11.98 -14.80
CA ALA A 30 2.46 12.72 -15.85
C ALA A 30 1.26 11.92 -16.37
N ASN A 31 0.27 12.61 -16.94
CA ASN A 31 -0.91 12.03 -17.59
C ASN A 31 -1.59 10.94 -16.74
N PHE A 32 -1.88 11.25 -15.48
CA PHE A 32 -2.53 10.36 -14.51
C PHE A 32 -1.75 9.06 -14.26
N GLY A 33 -0.44 9.06 -14.52
CA GLY A 33 0.43 7.89 -14.40
C GLY A 33 0.13 6.76 -15.39
N LEU A 34 -0.60 7.06 -16.47
CA LEU A 34 -0.85 6.11 -17.56
C LEU A 34 0.32 6.06 -18.56
N VAL A 35 0.98 7.20 -18.77
CA VAL A 35 2.11 7.32 -19.70
C VAL A 35 2.93 8.58 -19.42
N GLY A 36 4.23 8.47 -19.58
CA GLY A 36 5.16 9.59 -19.53
C GLY A 36 6.00 9.57 -18.26
N ASN A 37 6.67 10.69 -18.02
CA ASN A 37 7.66 10.81 -16.96
C ASN A 37 7.04 10.80 -15.57
N GLY A 38 7.83 10.34 -14.61
CA GLY A 38 7.56 10.53 -13.19
C GLY A 38 8.39 11.69 -12.63
N ARG A 39 7.95 12.24 -11.51
CA ARG A 39 8.72 13.23 -10.75
C ARG A 39 8.60 12.97 -9.26
N LEU A 40 9.75 12.90 -8.60
CA LEU A 40 9.87 12.89 -7.15
C LEU A 40 10.06 14.33 -6.69
N TYR A 41 9.12 14.87 -5.92
CA TYR A 41 9.24 16.18 -5.29
C TYR A 41 9.74 16.03 -3.87
N ILE A 42 10.73 16.83 -3.46
CA ILE A 42 11.16 17.01 -2.08
C ILE A 42 10.72 18.39 -1.62
N LEU A 43 9.86 18.42 -0.61
CA LEU A 43 9.19 19.63 -0.16
C LEU A 43 9.47 19.89 1.31
N SER A 44 9.52 21.17 1.69
CA SER A 44 9.61 21.60 3.10
C SER A 44 8.49 22.56 3.45
N ILE A 45 8.06 22.51 4.70
CA ILE A 45 7.11 23.46 5.29
C ILE A 45 7.92 24.54 6.00
N THR A 46 7.76 25.79 5.59
CA THR A 46 8.42 26.95 6.18
C THR A 46 7.67 27.44 7.42
N ASP A 47 8.35 28.23 8.27
CA ASP A 47 7.78 28.77 9.51
C ASP A 47 6.57 29.68 9.28
N ASP A 48 6.46 30.32 8.11
CA ASP A 48 5.30 31.11 7.70
C ASP A 48 4.13 30.24 7.18
N GLY A 49 4.25 28.91 7.27
CA GLY A 49 3.21 27.96 6.91
C GLY A 49 3.04 27.81 5.40
N ARG A 50 4.11 27.87 4.62
CA ARG A 50 4.07 27.61 3.18
C ARG A 50 4.80 26.31 2.86
N ILE A 51 4.32 25.61 1.84
CA ILE A 51 5.03 24.46 1.29
C ILE A 51 5.91 24.97 0.15
N ILE A 52 7.21 24.76 0.26
CA ILE A 52 8.19 25.09 -0.77
C ILE A 52 8.80 23.81 -1.34
N GLN A 53 9.28 23.90 -2.59
CA GLN A 53 10.03 22.82 -3.23
C GLN A 53 11.52 23.04 -2.99
N ASP A 54 12.14 22.13 -2.24
CA ASP A 54 13.59 22.15 -2.01
C ASP A 54 14.34 21.54 -3.19
N ASN A 55 13.84 20.42 -3.71
CA ASN A 55 14.49 19.64 -4.75
C ASN A 55 13.46 18.80 -5.53
N TYR A 56 13.83 18.30 -6.69
CA TYR A 56 13.03 17.33 -7.45
C TYR A 56 13.92 16.43 -8.33
N PHE A 57 13.41 15.25 -8.66
CA PHE A 57 14.08 14.31 -9.56
C PHE A 57 13.11 13.81 -10.62
N ASP A 58 13.48 13.97 -11.89
CA ASP A 58 12.72 13.45 -13.03
C ASP A 58 13.10 11.99 -13.31
N THR A 59 12.09 11.17 -13.59
CA THR A 59 12.26 9.77 -13.97
C THR A 59 11.65 9.49 -15.33
N GLN A 60 12.15 8.44 -16.00
CA GLN A 60 11.71 8.09 -17.35
C GLN A 60 10.24 7.63 -17.40
N ASP A 61 9.74 7.09 -16.30
CA ASP A 61 8.38 6.55 -16.16
C ASP A 61 7.77 6.98 -14.83
N GLY A 62 6.46 6.85 -14.70
CA GLY A 62 5.65 7.31 -13.58
C GLY A 62 6.05 6.70 -12.24
N LEU A 63 6.01 7.49 -11.17
CA LEU A 63 6.33 7.04 -9.81
C LEU A 63 5.05 6.70 -9.03
N PHE A 64 5.03 5.52 -8.39
CA PHE A 64 3.81 4.99 -7.77
C PHE A 64 3.82 4.93 -6.24
N ASP A 65 4.98 4.87 -5.61
CA ASP A 65 5.10 4.93 -4.15
C ASP A 65 6.48 5.44 -3.71
N ILE A 66 6.54 5.88 -2.45
CA ILE A 66 7.75 6.39 -1.80
C ILE A 66 7.92 5.74 -0.43
N SER A 67 9.17 5.52 -0.06
CA SER A 67 9.55 5.29 1.33
C SER A 67 10.85 6.02 1.64
N TRP A 68 10.86 6.82 2.71
CA TRP A 68 12.11 7.34 3.25
C TRP A 68 12.96 6.18 3.78
N SER A 69 14.28 6.35 3.74
CA SER A 69 15.18 5.49 4.48
C SER A 69 14.98 5.71 5.96
N GLU A 70 14.86 4.63 6.73
CA GLU A 70 14.80 4.69 8.20
C GLU A 70 16.19 4.66 8.84
N LEU A 71 17.23 4.53 8.01
CA LEU A 71 18.63 4.47 8.42
C LEU A 71 19.40 5.76 8.09
N HIS A 72 18.96 6.51 7.06
CA HIS A 72 19.70 7.65 6.53
C HIS A 72 18.76 8.81 6.17
N GLU A 73 18.97 9.97 6.80
CA GLU A 73 18.08 11.15 6.74
C GLU A 73 17.88 11.73 5.33
N ASN A 74 18.90 11.64 4.48
CA ASN A 74 18.86 12.21 3.13
C ASN A 74 18.45 11.21 2.05
N GLN A 75 18.10 9.97 2.40
CA GLN A 75 17.83 8.94 1.41
C GLN A 75 16.34 8.61 1.29
N VAL A 76 15.88 8.47 0.04
CA VAL A 76 14.48 8.17 -0.27
C VAL A 76 14.39 7.16 -1.42
N LEU A 77 13.55 6.15 -1.24
CA LEU A 77 13.18 5.19 -2.28
C LEU A 77 11.94 5.65 -3.00
N THR A 78 11.90 5.39 -4.30
CA THR A 78 10.69 5.46 -5.12
C THR A 78 10.61 4.27 -6.05
N CYS A 79 9.41 3.86 -6.42
CA CYS A 79 9.18 2.82 -7.41
C CYS A 79 8.51 3.34 -8.67
N SER A 80 8.82 2.70 -9.79
CA SER A 80 8.50 3.16 -11.15
C SER A 80 7.63 2.16 -11.92
N GLY A 81 6.87 2.65 -12.89
CA GLY A 81 6.10 1.84 -13.84
C GLY A 81 6.94 0.90 -14.68
N ASP A 82 8.20 1.24 -14.95
CA ASP A 82 9.06 0.37 -15.75
C ASP A 82 9.41 -0.95 -15.03
N GLY A 83 9.19 -1.05 -13.72
CA GLY A 83 9.56 -2.18 -12.86
C GLY A 83 10.86 -1.99 -12.08
N SER A 84 11.36 -0.77 -11.99
CA SER A 84 12.56 -0.42 -11.20
C SER A 84 12.20 0.29 -9.91
N ILE A 85 13.13 0.17 -8.97
CA ILE A 85 13.14 0.93 -7.73
C ILE A 85 14.40 1.78 -7.76
N SER A 86 14.27 3.05 -7.38
CA SER A 86 15.36 4.01 -7.40
C SER A 86 15.56 4.58 -6.00
N LEU A 87 16.80 4.60 -5.53
CA LEU A 87 17.23 5.24 -4.30
C LEU A 87 17.86 6.57 -4.65
N PHE A 88 17.35 7.65 -4.09
CA PHE A 88 17.85 9.00 -4.27
C PHE A 88 18.48 9.52 -2.98
N ASP A 89 19.50 10.37 -3.12
CA ASP A 89 19.98 11.24 -2.06
C ASP A 89 19.48 12.66 -2.33
N ILE A 90 18.71 13.23 -1.40
CA ILE A 90 18.06 14.53 -1.56
C ILE A 90 19.04 15.71 -1.62
N THR A 91 20.31 15.49 -1.24
CA THR A 91 21.37 16.50 -1.36
C THR A 91 21.94 16.62 -2.77
N LEU A 92 21.68 15.61 -3.63
CA LEU A 92 22.09 15.59 -5.04
C LEU A 92 20.94 16.10 -5.93
N SER A 93 21.22 16.43 -7.19
CA SER A 93 20.27 17.20 -8.02
C SER A 93 19.72 16.50 -9.27
N ASN A 94 20.18 15.29 -9.63
CA ASN A 94 19.85 14.73 -10.97
C ASN A 94 19.52 13.24 -10.99
N PHE A 95 20.39 12.38 -10.45
CA PHE A 95 20.30 10.93 -10.67
C PHE A 95 20.15 10.17 -9.35
N PRO A 96 19.47 9.00 -9.38
CA PRO A 96 19.45 8.12 -8.23
C PRO A 96 20.86 7.62 -7.93
N ILE A 97 21.18 7.48 -6.65
CA ILE A 97 22.43 6.87 -6.18
C ILE A 97 22.45 5.36 -6.41
N LYS A 98 21.27 4.73 -6.53
CA LYS A 98 21.15 3.30 -6.87
C LYS A 98 19.83 2.98 -7.57
N ARG A 99 19.86 2.00 -8.47
CA ARG A 99 18.67 1.47 -9.13
C ARG A 99 18.62 -0.06 -8.97
N PHE A 100 17.48 -0.57 -8.52
CA PHE A 100 17.21 -2.00 -8.37
C PHE A 100 16.28 -2.43 -9.49
N LYS A 101 16.67 -3.45 -10.25
CA LYS A 101 15.94 -3.90 -11.43
C LYS A 101 15.88 -5.43 -11.49
N GLU A 102 14.82 -5.99 -10.92
CA GLU A 102 14.46 -7.40 -11.10
C GLU A 102 12.98 -7.61 -11.42
N HIS A 103 12.09 -6.71 -10.99
CA HIS A 103 10.67 -6.80 -11.30
C HIS A 103 10.44 -6.65 -12.81
N GLN A 104 9.50 -7.45 -13.33
CA GLN A 104 9.20 -7.52 -14.77
C GLN A 104 8.03 -6.62 -15.18
N ARG A 105 7.35 -6.05 -14.19
CA ARG A 105 6.18 -5.18 -14.34
C ARG A 105 6.24 -4.04 -13.33
N GLU A 106 5.31 -3.13 -13.45
CA GLU A 106 5.10 -1.97 -12.59
C GLU A 106 5.26 -2.33 -11.12
N VAL A 107 6.07 -1.56 -10.40
CA VAL A 107 6.23 -1.69 -8.95
C VAL A 107 5.32 -0.65 -8.29
N PHE A 108 4.34 -1.12 -7.52
CA PHE A 108 3.27 -0.27 -6.99
C PHE A 108 3.46 0.15 -5.54
N SER A 109 4.29 -0.56 -4.79
CA SER A 109 4.64 -0.17 -3.43
C SER A 109 6.10 -0.46 -3.11
N VAL A 110 6.67 0.42 -2.29
CA VAL A 110 7.94 0.23 -1.62
C VAL A 110 7.78 0.61 -0.16
N TYR A 111 8.37 -0.16 0.75
CA TYR A 111 8.25 0.07 2.17
C TYR A 111 9.54 -0.30 2.90
N TRP A 112 10.10 0.65 3.63
CA TRP A 112 11.31 0.45 4.43
C TRP A 112 10.98 -0.27 5.75
N ASN A 113 11.83 -1.19 6.19
CA ASN A 113 11.61 -1.91 7.44
C ASN A 113 11.86 -0.98 8.63
N LEU A 114 10.83 -0.73 9.45
CA LEU A 114 10.90 0.16 10.61
C LEU A 114 11.72 -0.41 11.78
N VAL A 115 11.86 -1.74 11.85
CA VAL A 115 12.50 -2.44 12.97
C VAL A 115 13.96 -2.77 12.68
N ASP A 116 14.25 -3.47 11.57
CA ASP A 116 15.62 -3.81 11.15
C ASP A 116 16.33 -2.58 10.55
N LYS A 117 15.61 -1.73 9.81
CA LYS A 117 16.12 -0.54 9.10
C LYS A 117 17.19 -0.81 8.05
N SER A 118 17.75 -2.02 7.95
CA SER A 118 18.75 -2.36 6.94
C SER A 118 18.16 -2.89 5.62
N ILE A 119 16.85 -3.14 5.58
CA ILE A 119 16.14 -3.75 4.45
C ILE A 119 14.84 -3.01 4.11
N PHE A 120 14.37 -3.21 2.88
CA PHE A 120 13.08 -2.73 2.40
C PHE A 120 12.40 -3.79 1.53
N CYS A 121 11.09 -3.67 1.34
CA CYS A 121 10.32 -4.55 0.45
C CYS A 121 9.66 -3.77 -0.68
N SER A 122 9.36 -4.47 -1.77
CA SER A 122 8.61 -3.95 -2.90
C SER A 122 7.54 -4.92 -3.37
N SER A 123 6.43 -4.42 -3.91
CA SER A 123 5.38 -5.24 -4.54
C SER A 123 5.13 -4.83 -5.98
N SER A 124 4.85 -5.80 -6.84
CA SER A 124 4.70 -5.57 -8.28
C SER A 124 3.50 -6.29 -8.90
N TRP A 125 3.10 -5.80 -10.06
CA TRP A 125 2.17 -6.46 -10.99
C TRP A 125 2.71 -7.74 -11.63
N ASP A 126 3.98 -8.09 -11.38
CA ASP A 126 4.56 -9.39 -11.73
C ASP A 126 4.22 -10.51 -10.73
N SER A 127 3.32 -10.22 -9.78
CA SER A 127 2.81 -11.16 -8.78
C SER A 127 3.82 -11.52 -7.68
N THR A 128 4.91 -10.76 -7.56
CA THR A 128 5.95 -10.99 -6.55
C THR A 128 6.07 -9.84 -5.57
N VAL A 129 6.50 -10.18 -4.34
CA VAL A 129 7.05 -9.25 -3.36
C VAL A 129 8.53 -9.56 -3.22
N LYS A 130 9.39 -8.55 -3.30
CA LYS A 130 10.84 -8.72 -3.15
C LYS A 130 11.35 -8.00 -1.91
N VAL A 131 12.32 -8.61 -1.24
CA VAL A 131 13.03 -8.02 -0.10
C VAL A 131 14.44 -7.66 -0.54
N TRP A 132 14.89 -6.48 -0.17
CA TRP A 132 16.12 -5.87 -0.69
C TRP A 132 16.97 -5.33 0.46
N SER A 133 18.27 -5.26 0.22
CA SER A 133 19.18 -4.46 1.02
C SER A 133 19.70 -3.32 0.14
N PRO A 134 19.75 -2.06 0.62
CA PRO A 134 20.16 -0.93 -0.18
C PRO A 134 21.62 -1.02 -0.64
N ILE A 135 22.45 -1.81 0.05
CA ILE A 135 23.85 -2.02 -0.31
C ILE A 135 24.07 -3.12 -1.36
N ARG A 136 23.06 -3.98 -1.62
CA ARG A 136 23.17 -5.10 -2.58
C ARG A 136 22.45 -4.77 -3.89
N ASP A 137 22.90 -5.36 -4.99
CA ASP A 137 22.30 -5.11 -6.31
C ASP A 137 21.09 -6.02 -6.57
N ASN A 138 21.17 -7.26 -6.09
CA ASN A 138 20.11 -8.25 -6.20
C ASN A 138 19.24 -8.32 -4.94
N SER A 139 18.00 -8.76 -5.11
CA SER A 139 17.08 -9.02 -4.00
C SER A 139 17.61 -10.12 -3.08
N LEU A 140 17.29 -10.02 -1.80
CA LEU A 140 17.58 -11.02 -0.77
C LEU A 140 16.66 -12.22 -0.92
N ILE A 141 15.37 -11.95 -1.08
CA ILE A 141 14.29 -12.93 -1.08
C ILE A 141 13.21 -12.47 -2.08
N THR A 142 12.67 -13.41 -2.85
CA THR A 142 11.45 -13.21 -3.66
C THR A 142 10.33 -14.06 -3.07
N LEU A 143 9.23 -13.41 -2.72
CA LEU A 143 8.02 -14.00 -2.16
C LEU A 143 6.94 -14.04 -3.24
N SER A 144 6.39 -15.22 -3.50
CA SER A 144 5.32 -15.42 -4.47
C SER A 144 4.39 -16.51 -3.96
N SER A 145 3.07 -16.35 -4.13
CA SER A 145 2.15 -17.45 -3.87
C SER A 145 2.00 -18.26 -5.13
N ASN A 146 2.67 -19.41 -5.19
CA ASN A 146 2.44 -20.37 -6.27
C ASN A 146 1.01 -20.91 -6.10
N LYS A 147 0.14 -20.68 -7.09
CA LYS A 147 -1.03 -21.55 -7.28
C LYS A 147 -0.47 -22.86 -7.84
N ASP A 148 -0.54 -23.95 -7.09
CA ASP A 148 -0.26 -25.28 -7.64
C ASP A 148 -1.16 -25.52 -8.85
N THR A 149 -0.62 -25.38 -10.05
CA THR A 149 -1.31 -25.66 -11.33
C THR A 149 -1.26 -27.15 -11.69
N THR A 150 -0.97 -28.02 -10.74
CA THR A 150 -0.84 -29.46 -10.96
C THR A 150 -2.18 -30.19 -11.10
N ILE A 151 -3.31 -29.54 -10.83
CA ILE A 151 -4.62 -30.07 -11.23
C ILE A 151 -4.99 -29.50 -12.59
N LYS A 152 -4.42 -30.11 -13.63
CA LYS A 152 -4.99 -30.06 -14.97
C LYS A 152 -6.40 -30.65 -14.87
N THR A 153 -7.43 -29.80 -14.79
CA THR A 153 -8.74 -30.22 -15.29
C THR A 153 -8.58 -30.30 -16.80
N ASP A 154 -8.56 -31.51 -17.35
CA ASP A 154 -8.62 -31.75 -18.78
C ASP A 154 -9.82 -30.97 -19.35
N LYS A 155 -9.53 -29.81 -19.95
CA LYS A 155 -10.53 -29.14 -20.78
C LYS A 155 -10.58 -29.95 -22.06
N ASN A 156 -11.64 -30.74 -22.22
CA ASN A 156 -12.04 -31.23 -23.54
C ASN A 156 -12.18 -30.01 -24.45
N ILE A 157 -11.18 -29.81 -25.32
CA ILE A 157 -11.19 -28.78 -26.35
C ILE A 157 -12.22 -29.26 -27.39
N LEU A 158 -13.42 -28.70 -27.35
CA LEU A 158 -14.33 -28.74 -28.49
C LEU A 158 -13.73 -27.85 -29.58
N ASP A 159 -13.54 -28.43 -30.78
CA ASP A 159 -12.98 -27.81 -31.97
C ASP A 159 -13.57 -26.41 -32.24
N GLN A 160 -12.77 -25.38 -31.96
CA GLN A 160 -13.02 -24.03 -32.47
C GLN A 160 -12.11 -23.78 -33.68
N PRO A 161 -12.58 -23.07 -34.71
CA PRO A 161 -11.76 -22.78 -35.88
C PRO A 161 -10.55 -21.91 -35.49
N PRO A 162 -9.41 -22.07 -36.17
CA PRO A 162 -8.14 -21.45 -35.77
C PRO A 162 -8.21 -19.92 -35.90
N LEU A 163 -8.12 -19.20 -34.77
CA LEU A 163 -7.86 -17.76 -34.77
C LEU A 163 -6.35 -17.47 -34.79
N SER A 164 -5.99 -16.53 -35.66
CA SER A 164 -4.69 -15.90 -35.92
C SER A 164 -3.59 -16.07 -34.86
N THR A 165 -2.52 -16.77 -35.26
CA THR A 165 -1.10 -16.70 -34.86
C THR A 165 -0.70 -15.85 -33.65
N LYS A 166 -1.29 -16.10 -32.49
CA LYS A 166 -0.63 -15.91 -31.20
C LYS A 166 -0.68 -17.26 -30.49
N PRO A 167 0.46 -17.80 -30.00
CA PRO A 167 0.38 -18.96 -29.13
C PRO A 167 -0.53 -18.59 -27.95
N ILE A 168 -1.52 -19.44 -27.68
CA ILE A 168 -2.31 -19.38 -26.45
C ILE A 168 -1.31 -19.67 -25.32
N ILE A 169 -0.71 -18.62 -24.77
CA ILE A 169 0.06 -18.73 -23.53
C ILE A 169 -0.96 -19.19 -22.49
N PRO A 170 -0.72 -20.31 -21.77
CA PRO A 170 -1.61 -20.69 -20.69
C PRO A 170 -1.76 -19.50 -19.75
N ASN A 171 -3.01 -19.15 -19.44
CA ASN A 171 -3.36 -18.01 -18.60
C ASN A 171 -2.81 -18.26 -17.19
N ASN A 172 -1.54 -17.94 -16.96
CA ASN A 172 -1.00 -17.76 -15.62
C ASN A 172 -1.80 -16.59 -15.06
N ASN A 173 -2.72 -16.87 -14.13
CA ASN A 173 -3.44 -15.82 -13.41
C ASN A 173 -2.42 -15.05 -12.56
N ASN A 174 -1.76 -14.08 -13.19
CA ASN A 174 -0.80 -13.18 -12.56
C ASN A 174 -1.59 -12.16 -11.75
N ASP A 175 -1.84 -12.50 -10.48
CA ASP A 175 -2.51 -11.60 -9.55
C ASP A 175 -1.56 -10.43 -9.24
N CYS A 176 -2.03 -9.20 -9.41
CA CYS A 176 -1.24 -7.99 -9.15
C CYS A 176 -1.09 -7.79 -7.63
N VAL A 177 0.12 -7.59 -7.12
CA VAL A 177 0.34 -7.26 -5.70
C VAL A 177 0.41 -5.73 -5.54
N TYR A 178 -0.65 -5.15 -4.98
CA TYR A 178 -0.83 -3.70 -4.91
C TYR A 178 -0.05 -3.03 -3.79
N GLN A 179 0.06 -3.69 -2.63
CA GLN A 179 0.81 -3.16 -1.51
C GLN A 179 1.45 -4.31 -0.72
N ALA A 180 2.70 -4.09 -0.31
CA ALA A 180 3.37 -4.88 0.71
C ALA A 180 3.99 -3.95 1.76
N SER A 181 3.99 -4.37 3.02
CA SER A 181 4.54 -3.58 4.13
C SER A 181 5.09 -4.51 5.20
N PHE A 182 6.21 -4.11 5.82
CA PHE A 182 6.76 -4.79 6.99
C PHE A 182 5.88 -4.53 8.21
N SER A 183 5.83 -5.53 9.11
CA SER A 183 5.28 -5.32 10.43
C SER A 183 6.13 -4.31 11.20
N PRO A 184 5.53 -3.29 11.83
CA PRO A 184 6.26 -2.39 12.74
C PRO A 184 6.63 -3.08 14.06
N HIS A 185 6.19 -4.33 14.28
CA HIS A 185 6.40 -5.09 15.52
C HIS A 185 7.40 -6.25 15.37
N ASP A 186 7.60 -6.77 14.16
CA ASP A 186 8.52 -7.86 13.88
C ASP A 186 9.24 -7.62 12.54
N PRO A 187 10.59 -7.56 12.50
CA PRO A 187 11.35 -7.27 11.29
C PRO A 187 11.24 -8.34 10.20
N SER A 188 10.80 -9.54 10.55
CA SER A 188 10.72 -10.69 9.63
C SER A 188 9.34 -10.86 8.99
N ILE A 189 8.33 -10.15 9.48
CA ILE A 189 6.96 -10.30 9.03
C ILE A 189 6.62 -9.25 7.98
N ILE A 190 6.10 -9.71 6.84
CA ILE A 190 5.58 -8.86 5.76
C ILE A 190 4.11 -9.18 5.56
N MET A 191 3.30 -8.16 5.32
CA MET A 191 1.93 -8.32 4.83
C MET A 191 1.87 -7.87 3.37
N SER A 192 1.12 -8.58 2.54
CA SER A 192 0.79 -8.15 1.18
C SER A 192 -0.67 -8.37 0.82
N VAL A 193 -1.17 -7.57 -0.12
CA VAL A 193 -2.53 -7.67 -0.67
C VAL A 193 -2.53 -7.62 -2.19
N ASN A 194 -3.46 -8.35 -2.81
CA ASN A 194 -3.45 -8.54 -4.26
C ASN A 194 -4.83 -8.45 -4.93
N SER A 195 -4.84 -8.54 -6.26
CA SER A 195 -6.05 -8.51 -7.09
C SER A 195 -6.95 -9.75 -6.91
N ALA A 196 -6.45 -10.85 -6.34
CA ALA A 196 -7.26 -12.05 -6.05
C ALA A 196 -8.00 -11.99 -4.71
N SER A 197 -8.11 -10.81 -4.09
CA SER A 197 -8.76 -10.61 -2.79
C SER A 197 -8.02 -11.20 -1.59
N LEU A 198 -6.76 -11.59 -1.78
CA LEU A 198 -5.97 -12.26 -0.76
C LEU A 198 -5.22 -11.23 0.09
N CYS A 199 -5.28 -11.41 1.40
CA CYS A 199 -4.31 -10.87 2.33
C CYS A 199 -3.36 -12.01 2.73
N GLN A 200 -2.06 -11.76 2.60
CA GLN A 200 -1.00 -12.74 2.82
C GLN A 200 -0.03 -12.20 3.87
N ILE A 201 0.31 -13.05 4.84
CA ILE A 201 1.33 -12.78 5.86
C ILE A 201 2.50 -13.72 5.60
N TRP A 202 3.68 -13.14 5.51
CA TRP A 202 4.92 -13.82 5.19
C TRP A 202 5.88 -13.74 6.37
N ASP A 203 6.55 -14.85 6.70
CA ASP A 203 7.71 -14.88 7.60
C ASP A 203 8.97 -15.16 6.78
N THR A 204 9.84 -14.16 6.67
CA THR A 204 11.05 -14.24 5.84
C THR A 204 12.11 -15.20 6.38
N ARG A 205 11.97 -15.70 7.61
CA ARG A 205 12.88 -16.67 8.23
C ARG A 205 12.48 -18.11 7.92
N ALA A 206 11.22 -18.34 7.58
CA ALA A 206 10.69 -19.68 7.34
C ALA A 206 11.14 -20.22 5.97
N THR A 207 11.35 -21.55 5.89
CA THR A 207 11.68 -22.23 4.62
C THR A 207 10.53 -22.14 3.62
N ASN A 208 9.30 -22.15 4.11
CA ASN A 208 8.10 -21.76 3.37
C ASN A 208 7.64 -20.40 3.90
N PRO A 209 7.94 -19.29 3.21
CA PRO A 209 7.70 -17.96 3.76
C PRO A 209 6.22 -17.62 3.95
N LEU A 210 5.29 -18.25 3.23
CA LEU A 210 3.86 -17.93 3.36
C LEU A 210 3.28 -18.53 4.64
N ALA A 211 3.17 -17.72 5.69
CA ALA A 211 2.70 -18.15 7.00
C ALA A 211 1.17 -18.19 7.09
N MET A 212 0.48 -17.22 6.50
CA MET A 212 -0.98 -17.12 6.51
C MET A 212 -1.52 -16.53 5.22
N GLN A 213 -2.66 -17.01 4.76
CA GLN A 213 -3.38 -16.45 3.61
C GLN A 213 -4.90 -16.57 3.82
N PHE A 214 -5.64 -15.50 3.53
CA PHE A 214 -7.11 -15.53 3.59
C PHE A 214 -7.75 -14.54 2.62
N ILE A 215 -9.00 -14.80 2.24
CA ILE A 215 -9.81 -13.88 1.43
C ILE A 215 -10.32 -12.75 2.32
N SER A 216 -9.88 -11.52 2.07
CA SER A 216 -10.26 -10.36 2.87
C SER A 216 -11.49 -9.64 2.32
N HIS A 217 -11.68 -9.55 1.00
CA HIS A 217 -12.76 -8.77 0.37
C HIS A 217 -13.62 -9.55 -0.63
N ALA A 218 -14.02 -10.77 -0.27
CA ALA A 218 -15.02 -11.58 -0.97
C ALA A 218 -14.79 -11.77 -2.50
N GLY A 219 -13.53 -11.74 -2.93
CA GLY A 219 -13.15 -11.88 -4.35
C GLY A 219 -12.92 -10.56 -5.07
N MET A 220 -13.12 -9.41 -4.41
CA MET A 220 -12.76 -8.09 -4.93
C MET A 220 -11.30 -7.76 -4.62
N GLU A 221 -10.67 -6.98 -5.50
CA GLU A 221 -9.28 -6.57 -5.39
C GLU A 221 -9.02 -5.78 -4.11
N VAL A 222 -7.86 -6.03 -3.48
CA VAL A 222 -7.47 -5.40 -2.23
C VAL A 222 -6.27 -4.52 -2.53
N LEU A 223 -6.48 -3.22 -2.43
CA LEU A 223 -5.57 -2.20 -2.97
C LEU A 223 -4.56 -1.72 -1.94
N SER A 224 -4.89 -1.84 -0.65
CA SER A 224 -4.05 -1.33 0.43
C SER A 224 -4.24 -2.13 1.71
N CYS A 225 -3.18 -2.22 2.48
CA CYS A 225 -3.17 -2.83 3.80
C CYS A 225 -2.20 -2.08 4.72
N ASP A 226 -2.48 -2.05 6.01
CA ASP A 226 -1.57 -1.45 7.00
C ASP A 226 -1.69 -2.13 8.36
N PHE A 227 -0.55 -2.30 9.04
CA PHE A 227 -0.50 -2.80 10.41
C PHE A 227 -0.87 -1.68 11.38
N ASN A 228 -1.63 -2.04 12.42
CA ASN A 228 -1.81 -1.15 13.55
C ASN A 228 -0.46 -0.89 14.21
N LYS A 229 -0.17 0.37 14.54
CA LYS A 229 1.14 0.79 15.07
C LYS A 229 1.37 0.39 16.54
N TYR A 230 0.33 -0.06 17.23
CA TYR A 230 0.37 -0.39 18.66
C TYR A 230 -0.15 -1.79 18.99
N ARG A 231 -1.11 -2.31 18.22
CA ARG A 231 -1.74 -3.62 18.40
C ARG A 231 -1.14 -4.62 17.39
N SER A 232 -0.20 -5.45 17.83
CA SER A 232 0.63 -6.28 16.93
C SER A 232 -0.11 -7.30 16.07
N SER A 233 -1.29 -7.76 16.50
CA SER A 233 -2.10 -8.70 15.73
C SER A 233 -3.16 -8.03 14.85
N VAL A 234 -3.28 -6.69 14.88
CA VAL A 234 -4.36 -5.99 14.21
C VAL A 234 -3.89 -5.35 12.92
N ILE A 235 -4.65 -5.59 11.86
CA ILE A 235 -4.39 -5.05 10.52
C ILE A 235 -5.67 -4.44 9.94
N ALA A 236 -5.49 -3.51 9.01
CA ALA A 236 -6.57 -2.98 8.17
C ALA A 236 -6.31 -3.35 6.70
N THR A 237 -7.37 -3.64 5.96
CA THR A 237 -7.35 -3.83 4.51
C THR A 237 -8.40 -2.94 3.84
N ALA A 238 -8.10 -2.44 2.66
CA ALA A 238 -8.96 -1.55 1.87
C ALA A 238 -9.10 -2.07 0.43
N SER A 239 -10.29 -1.95 -0.14
CA SER A 239 -10.66 -2.65 -1.38
C SER A 239 -11.51 -1.82 -2.33
N VAL A 240 -11.60 -2.33 -3.57
CA VAL A 240 -12.57 -1.94 -4.59
C VAL A 240 -14.02 -2.14 -4.14
N ASP A 241 -14.27 -2.98 -3.12
CA ASP A 241 -15.59 -3.15 -2.51
C ASP A 241 -16.08 -1.93 -1.68
N LYS A 242 -15.33 -0.82 -1.71
CA LYS A 242 -15.61 0.47 -1.04
C LYS A 242 -15.52 0.41 0.49
N SER A 243 -15.08 -0.70 1.05
CA SER A 243 -14.99 -0.89 2.50
C SER A 243 -13.55 -0.99 2.98
N ILE A 244 -13.37 -0.63 4.25
CA ILE A 244 -12.16 -0.92 5.01
C ILE A 244 -12.54 -1.98 6.02
N LYS A 245 -11.76 -3.05 6.10
CA LYS A 245 -11.97 -4.14 7.06
C LYS A 245 -10.81 -4.21 8.03
N ILE A 246 -11.14 -4.42 9.30
CA ILE A 246 -10.16 -4.57 10.38
C ILE A 246 -10.17 -6.03 10.80
N TRP A 247 -8.97 -6.58 11.02
CA TRP A 247 -8.76 -7.98 11.31
C TRP A 247 -7.88 -8.13 12.53
N ASP A 248 -8.16 -9.14 13.35
CA ASP A 248 -7.21 -9.67 14.33
C ASP A 248 -6.66 -10.98 13.77
N LEU A 249 -5.37 -11.01 13.46
CA LEU A 249 -4.69 -12.16 12.85
C LEU A 249 -4.82 -13.43 13.72
N ARG A 250 -5.01 -13.29 15.04
CA ARG A 250 -5.19 -14.44 15.95
C ARG A 250 -6.56 -15.10 15.81
N MET A 251 -7.53 -14.39 15.22
CA MET A 251 -8.90 -14.88 15.01
C MET A 251 -9.08 -15.48 13.62
N ILE A 252 -8.09 -15.36 12.75
CA ILE A 252 -8.11 -15.99 11.44
C ILE A 252 -7.85 -17.49 11.64
N PRO A 253 -8.80 -18.37 11.29
CA PRO A 253 -8.60 -19.80 11.42
C PRO A 253 -7.37 -20.23 10.62
N ASP A 254 -6.57 -21.12 11.18
CA ASP A 254 -5.44 -21.70 10.46
C ASP A 254 -5.99 -22.56 9.30
N LEU A 255 -5.96 -21.99 8.10
CA LEU A 255 -6.46 -22.63 6.89
C LEU A 255 -5.46 -23.62 6.28
N GLN A 256 -4.28 -23.80 6.89
CA GLN A 256 -3.24 -24.71 6.37
C GLN A 256 -3.69 -26.18 6.26
N HIS A 257 -4.78 -26.57 6.94
CA HIS A 257 -5.27 -27.95 6.95
C HIS A 257 -6.66 -28.19 6.34
N ASN A 258 -7.36 -27.16 5.88
CA ASN A 258 -8.64 -27.35 5.19
C ASN A 258 -8.53 -26.75 3.81
N PHE A 259 -8.22 -27.59 2.83
CA PHE A 259 -8.56 -27.35 1.43
C PHE A 259 -10.07 -27.07 1.38
N LEU A 260 -10.44 -25.80 1.52
CA LEU A 260 -11.78 -25.36 1.21
C LEU A 260 -11.99 -25.73 -0.25
N ALA A 261 -12.78 -26.77 -0.48
CA ALA A 261 -13.38 -27.04 -1.77
C ALA A 261 -13.83 -25.68 -2.31
N GLN A 262 -13.38 -25.34 -3.53
CA GLN A 262 -13.49 -24.03 -4.18
C GLN A 262 -14.92 -23.46 -4.35
N LYS A 263 -15.91 -23.99 -3.62
CA LYS A 263 -17.32 -23.59 -3.66
C LYS A 263 -17.69 -22.50 -2.65
N ASN A 264 -16.99 -22.33 -1.53
CA ASN A 264 -17.29 -21.25 -0.58
C ASN A 264 -16.18 -20.18 -0.57
N ARG A 265 -16.37 -19.12 -1.37
CA ARG A 265 -15.54 -17.89 -1.37
C ARG A 265 -15.72 -17.01 -0.12
N VAL A 266 -16.28 -17.56 0.96
CA VAL A 266 -16.56 -16.80 2.18
C VAL A 266 -15.31 -16.92 3.06
N GLY A 267 -14.44 -15.91 2.97
CA GLY A 267 -13.28 -15.77 3.85
C GLY A 267 -13.67 -15.57 5.33
N PRO A 268 -12.69 -15.43 6.24
CA PRO A 268 -12.96 -15.12 7.64
C PRO A 268 -13.79 -13.83 7.78
N SER A 269 -14.49 -13.70 8.91
CA SER A 269 -15.22 -12.46 9.22
C SER A 269 -14.28 -11.43 9.85
N PRO A 270 -14.29 -10.17 9.38
CA PRO A 270 -13.50 -9.12 10.00
C PRO A 270 -14.07 -8.75 11.37
N ILE A 271 -13.23 -8.23 12.26
CA ILE A 271 -13.67 -7.73 13.58
C ILE A 271 -14.42 -6.39 13.47
N ASN A 272 -14.15 -5.62 12.41
CA ASN A 272 -14.86 -4.40 12.09
C ASN A 272 -14.92 -4.19 10.58
N LYS A 273 -15.96 -3.48 10.11
CA LYS A 273 -16.10 -3.07 8.72
C LYS A 273 -16.55 -1.60 8.66
N LEU A 274 -15.66 -0.75 8.17
CA LEU A 274 -15.91 0.67 7.99
C LEU A 274 -16.45 0.90 6.57
N ILE A 275 -17.59 1.58 6.50
CA ILE A 275 -18.32 1.86 5.26
C ILE A 275 -18.63 3.36 5.24
N GLY A 276 -18.38 4.00 4.10
CA GLY A 276 -18.71 5.41 3.90
C GLY A 276 -18.01 6.07 2.71
N HIS A 277 -17.07 5.38 2.05
CA HIS A 277 -16.58 5.80 0.72
C HIS A 277 -17.55 5.36 -0.38
N ASP A 278 -17.66 6.18 -1.42
CA ASP A 278 -18.56 5.92 -2.56
C ASP A 278 -17.91 5.12 -3.69
N PHE A 279 -16.57 5.07 -3.70
CA PHE A 279 -15.75 4.34 -4.67
C PHE A 279 -14.66 3.52 -3.97
N ALA A 280 -13.80 2.87 -4.75
CA ALA A 280 -12.71 2.03 -4.25
C ALA A 280 -11.81 2.80 -3.27
N VAL A 281 -11.42 2.14 -2.19
CA VAL A 281 -10.51 2.72 -1.20
C VAL A 281 -9.07 2.38 -1.61
N ARG A 282 -8.30 3.40 -2.01
CA ARG A 282 -6.98 3.24 -2.63
C ARG A 282 -5.83 3.11 -1.63
N LYS A 283 -5.93 3.79 -0.48
CA LYS A 283 -4.93 3.76 0.59
C LYS A 283 -5.62 3.72 1.94
N VAL A 284 -5.07 2.95 2.87
CA VAL A 284 -5.43 2.96 4.30
C VAL A 284 -4.16 3.06 5.15
N GLN A 285 -4.20 3.86 6.21
CA GLN A 285 -3.06 4.01 7.12
C GLN A 285 -3.51 4.30 8.55
N TRP A 286 -3.08 3.47 9.49
CA TRP A 286 -3.22 3.67 10.92
C TRP A 286 -2.45 4.89 11.39
N SER A 287 -3.03 5.59 12.36
CA SER A 287 -2.38 6.71 13.01
C SER A 287 -1.13 6.24 13.77
N PRO A 288 0.00 6.95 13.63
CA PRO A 288 1.18 6.72 14.46
C PRO A 288 1.03 7.35 15.86
N HIS A 289 -0.14 7.92 16.19
CA HIS A 289 -0.42 8.61 17.46
C HIS A 289 -1.53 7.97 18.29
N ALA A 290 -2.32 7.06 17.70
CA ALA A 290 -3.46 6.42 18.35
C ALA A 290 -3.75 5.04 17.76
N SER A 291 -4.00 4.05 18.62
CA SER A 291 -4.26 2.66 18.24
C SER A 291 -5.65 2.40 17.67
N ASP A 292 -6.56 3.36 17.80
CA ASP A 292 -7.96 3.27 17.41
C ASP A 292 -8.32 4.19 16.24
N THR A 293 -7.32 4.81 15.60
CA THR A 293 -7.55 5.84 14.59
C THR A 293 -6.83 5.47 13.30
N LEU A 294 -7.51 5.58 12.16
CA LEU A 294 -6.91 5.39 10.84
C LEU A 294 -7.46 6.39 9.82
N MET A 295 -6.71 6.57 8.74
CA MET A 295 -7.06 7.40 7.59
C MET A 295 -7.22 6.54 6.36
N SER A 296 -8.08 6.97 5.43
CA SER A 296 -8.18 6.40 4.10
C SER A 296 -8.28 7.46 3.01
N ALA A 297 -7.82 7.10 1.82
CA ALA A 297 -7.95 7.87 0.58
C ALA A 297 -8.64 7.03 -0.49
N SER A 298 -9.50 7.63 -1.30
CA SER A 298 -10.36 6.92 -2.24
C SER A 298 -10.49 7.61 -3.60
N TYR A 299 -10.91 6.82 -4.58
CA TYR A 299 -11.36 7.29 -5.89
C TYR A 299 -12.66 8.10 -5.83
N ASP A 300 -13.30 8.24 -4.66
CA ASP A 300 -14.40 9.19 -4.46
C ASP A 300 -13.92 10.63 -4.21
N MET A 301 -12.62 10.88 -4.41
CA MET A 301 -11.96 12.19 -4.29
C MET A 301 -11.93 12.69 -2.83
N THR A 302 -12.17 11.84 -1.84
CA THR A 302 -12.13 12.20 -0.42
C THR A 302 -11.03 11.48 0.36
N CYS A 303 -10.57 12.13 1.42
CA CYS A 303 -9.89 11.47 2.53
C CYS A 303 -10.81 11.40 3.73
N LYS A 304 -10.86 10.25 4.41
CA LYS A 304 -11.70 10.06 5.59
C LYS A 304 -10.86 9.59 6.79
N ILE A 305 -11.22 10.08 7.96
CA ILE A 305 -10.59 9.70 9.23
C ILE A 305 -11.60 8.88 10.03
N TRP A 306 -11.16 7.75 10.54
CA TRP A 306 -12.03 6.78 11.21
C TRP A 306 -11.56 6.46 12.61
N LYS A 307 -12.52 6.22 13.49
CA LYS A 307 -12.34 5.60 14.79
C LYS A 307 -12.73 4.12 14.73
N ASP A 308 -11.76 3.25 14.97
CA ASP A 308 -12.01 1.86 15.27
C ASP A 308 -12.59 1.74 16.68
N GLN A 309 -13.89 1.45 16.75
CA GLN A 309 -14.60 1.27 18.01
C GLN A 309 -14.43 -0.15 18.59
N THR A 310 -13.62 -1.01 17.97
CA THR A 310 -13.34 -2.33 18.55
C THR A 310 -12.50 -2.20 19.82
N ASP A 311 -13.15 -2.38 20.96
CA ASP A 311 -12.51 -2.36 22.27
C ASP A 311 -11.76 -3.69 22.51
N GLU A 312 -10.52 -3.60 22.98
CA GLU A 312 -9.76 -4.79 23.41
C GLU A 312 -10.39 -5.46 24.65
N GLY A 313 -11.15 -4.72 25.47
CA GLY A 313 -11.85 -5.20 26.66
C GLY A 313 -13.24 -5.80 26.39
N ALA A 314 -13.90 -5.45 25.28
CA ALA A 314 -15.25 -5.90 24.95
C ALA A 314 -15.33 -7.30 24.33
N ARG A 315 -14.24 -8.09 24.37
CA ARG A 315 -14.15 -9.47 23.84
C ARG A 315 -15.24 -10.43 24.37
N TYR A 316 -15.93 -10.07 25.45
CA TYR A 316 -16.97 -10.88 26.09
C TYR A 316 -18.38 -10.26 26.06
N MET A 317 -18.58 -9.06 25.49
CA MET A 317 -19.92 -8.47 25.37
C MET A 317 -20.46 -8.68 23.96
N SER A 318 -21.06 -9.85 23.76
CA SER A 318 -21.64 -10.38 22.52
C SER A 318 -22.81 -9.58 21.91
N ASN A 319 -23.07 -8.35 22.34
CA ASN A 319 -24.28 -7.61 21.96
C ASN A 319 -24.08 -6.13 21.56
N MET A 320 -22.84 -5.63 21.42
CA MET A 320 -22.68 -4.35 20.73
C MET A 320 -22.88 -4.56 19.22
N LYS A 321 -24.10 -4.26 18.76
CA LYS A 321 -24.34 -3.94 17.35
C LYS A 321 -23.38 -2.81 16.98
N LEU A 322 -22.28 -3.13 16.29
CA LEU A 322 -21.45 -2.14 15.60
C LEU A 322 -22.40 -1.24 14.82
N ARG A 323 -22.59 0.00 15.29
CA ARG A 323 -23.40 0.98 14.58
C ARG A 323 -22.61 1.40 13.35
N TYR A 324 -22.85 0.70 12.24
CA TYR A 324 -22.37 1.08 10.92
C TYR A 324 -22.75 2.55 10.68
N GLY A 325 -21.79 3.47 10.83
CA GLY A 325 -21.99 4.91 10.65
C GLY A 325 -21.29 5.81 11.67
N ASP A 326 -21.07 5.37 12.92
CA ASP A 326 -20.51 6.22 14.00
C ASP A 326 -18.97 6.25 14.04
N SER A 327 -18.30 5.55 13.12
CA SER A 327 -16.84 5.48 13.06
C SER A 327 -16.19 6.64 12.30
N LEU A 328 -16.91 7.39 11.47
CA LEU A 328 -16.32 8.48 10.70
C LEU A 328 -16.11 9.72 11.61
N ILE A 329 -14.87 10.13 11.77
CA ILE A 329 -14.48 11.31 12.58
C ILE A 329 -14.46 12.57 11.70
N ASN A 330 -13.86 12.48 10.50
CA ASN A 330 -13.63 13.63 9.64
C ASN A 330 -13.67 13.20 8.16
N ASN A 331 -14.13 14.11 7.30
CA ASN A 331 -14.22 13.94 5.84
C ASN A 331 -13.60 15.16 5.15
N PHE A 332 -12.52 14.94 4.42
CA PHE A 332 -11.80 15.96 3.67
C PHE A 332 -12.09 15.79 2.17
N ASP A 333 -12.74 16.79 1.57
CA ASP A 333 -13.32 16.78 0.22
C ASP A 333 -12.77 17.93 -0.67
N MET A 334 -11.58 18.42 -0.35
CA MET A 334 -10.94 19.49 -1.11
C MET A 334 -10.31 19.00 -2.41
N HIS A 335 -9.94 17.71 -2.50
CA HIS A 335 -9.43 17.15 -3.74
C HIS A 335 -10.52 17.15 -4.83
N LYS A 336 -10.11 17.36 -6.09
CA LYS A 336 -11.03 17.44 -7.24
C LYS A 336 -10.88 16.29 -8.24
N GLU A 337 -10.02 15.34 -7.91
CA GLU A 337 -9.77 14.10 -8.63
C GLU A 337 -9.41 13.00 -7.63
N PHE A 338 -9.17 11.78 -8.12
CA PHE A 338 -8.86 10.61 -7.29
C PHE A 338 -7.72 10.87 -6.29
N VAL A 339 -7.91 10.50 -5.03
CA VAL A 339 -6.86 10.59 -4.01
C VAL A 339 -6.17 9.24 -3.89
N LEU A 340 -4.86 9.22 -4.11
CA LEU A 340 -4.08 7.97 -4.10
C LEU A 340 -3.11 7.87 -2.93
N GLY A 341 -2.56 8.99 -2.50
CA GLY A 341 -1.57 9.05 -1.43
C GLY A 341 -2.11 9.77 -0.21
N CYS A 342 -1.88 9.20 0.97
CA CYS A 342 -2.05 9.88 2.23
C CYS A 342 -1.01 9.40 3.24
N ASP A 343 -0.67 10.26 4.20
CA ASP A 343 0.28 9.96 5.27
C ASP A 343 0.02 10.80 6.51
N TRP A 344 0.30 10.22 7.68
CA TRP A 344 0.23 10.94 8.95
C TRP A 344 1.54 11.66 9.24
N SER A 345 1.47 12.89 9.73
CA SER A 345 2.66 13.55 10.28
C SER A 345 3.11 12.78 11.52
N LEU A 346 4.39 12.44 11.58
CA LEU A 346 5.01 11.77 12.74
C LEU A 346 5.20 12.74 13.92
N TRP A 347 5.34 14.03 13.63
CA TRP A 347 5.77 15.05 14.58
C TRP A 347 4.62 15.95 15.01
N GLY A 348 3.80 16.38 14.04
CA GLY A 348 2.61 17.19 14.28
C GLY A 348 1.40 16.30 14.58
N ARG A 349 1.07 16.11 15.87
CA ARG A 349 -0.07 15.27 16.25
C ARG A 349 -1.37 15.77 15.58
N GLY A 350 -2.04 14.86 14.89
CA GLY A 350 -3.31 15.14 14.19
C GLY A 350 -3.14 15.79 12.82
N TYR A 351 -1.93 16.10 12.36
CA TYR A 351 -1.70 16.55 10.99
C TYR A 351 -1.50 15.37 10.04
N VAL A 352 -2.00 15.53 8.82
CA VAL A 352 -1.89 14.56 7.73
C VAL A 352 -1.56 15.29 6.42
N ALA A 353 -0.97 14.55 5.49
CA ALA A 353 -0.80 14.96 4.11
C ALA A 353 -1.64 14.06 3.19
N SER A 354 -2.19 14.62 2.13
CA SER A 354 -2.87 13.87 1.07
C SER A 354 -2.51 14.41 -0.30
N THR A 355 -2.41 13.53 -1.29
CA THR A 355 -2.14 13.89 -2.68
C THR A 355 -2.99 13.09 -3.65
N GLY A 356 -3.38 13.73 -4.75
CA GLY A 356 -4.29 13.14 -5.71
C GLY A 356 -3.98 13.54 -7.15
N TRP A 357 -4.85 13.06 -8.04
CA TRP A 357 -4.77 13.31 -9.47
C TRP A 357 -5.16 14.73 -9.89
N ASP A 358 -5.49 15.60 -8.95
CA ASP A 358 -5.77 17.02 -9.18
C ASP A 358 -4.49 17.87 -9.18
N GLU A 359 -3.32 17.24 -9.19
CA GLU A 359 -2.00 17.87 -9.06
C GLU A 359 -1.80 18.60 -7.73
N MET A 360 -2.60 18.26 -6.72
CA MET A 360 -2.54 18.91 -5.42
C MET A 360 -1.95 17.98 -4.36
N LEU A 361 -1.11 18.58 -3.53
CA LEU A 361 -0.77 18.10 -2.21
C LEU A 361 -1.44 19.04 -1.20
N TYR A 362 -2.15 18.48 -0.23
CA TYR A 362 -2.67 19.20 0.92
C TYR A 362 -2.03 18.72 2.21
N VAL A 363 -1.72 19.64 3.12
CA VAL A 363 -1.41 19.35 4.53
C VAL A 363 -2.50 19.95 5.39
N TRP A 364 -3.18 19.11 6.17
CA TRP A 364 -4.38 19.50 6.91
C TRP A 364 -4.45 18.79 8.27
N LYS A 365 -5.29 19.32 9.15
CA LYS A 365 -5.49 18.79 10.50
C LYS A 365 -6.69 17.84 10.48
N ALA A 366 -6.44 16.56 10.76
CA ALA A 366 -7.41 15.48 10.75
C ALA A 366 -8.26 15.41 12.02
N ILE A 367 -7.68 15.73 13.19
CA ILE A 367 -8.30 15.64 14.53
C ILE A 367 -7.97 16.88 15.34
#